data_AF-A0A8H4VMA0-F1
#
_entry.id   AF-A0A8H4VMA0-F1
#
_cell.length_a   1.000
_cell.length_b   1.000
_cell.length_c   1.000
_cell.angle_alpha   90.00
_cell.angle_beta   90.00
_cell.angle_gamma   90.00
#
_symmetry.space_group_name_H-M   'P 1'
#
loop_
_entity.id
_entity.type
_entity.pdbx_description
1 polymer ?
#
loop_
_entity_poly.entity_id
_entity_poly.type
_entity_poly.pdbx_seq_one_letter_code
_entity_poly.pdbx_strand_id
1 'polypeptide(L)'
;MADLKHTFISTLHRELLWMIFLQNVLTPDVYRFTDWTCSPLTTVRYCSQVCRDWRYILLQSSSIWSRVIDLEQLNQRGQDWKKEVLSRTGQAPLWVYGQPNISTMLFFVPFLEENWGRVQRMQIFGLSEMPTDTFTNSLNRLAKISWNFLQKPAPSLRVIDVYLSTAVHLPNSLFGSYAPLLKRFAIQANNYKLNTKDSWLKNLSHVIICGNLAFEDIGGALEQMPNLVTLEICCNNVDLDVAGPAINLPRMKKLCLRLGSNMLNGVALLERIEPASDCCIYIQGGRGEWKPAPEEEEYERYEDAISKHVLPCLKIHPPTVLSYIFTYDTLFIQEPSGALHDPKHFYSELHIPFYFEFFWFFSPHAGSHRLCLVLQCYRAAAW
;
A
#
# COMPACT_ATOMS: atom_id res chain seq x y z
N MET A 1 -36.86 26.90 23.28
CA MET A 1 -36.41 25.70 22.56
C MET A 1 -36.97 25.80 21.16
N ALA A 2 -36.12 26.09 20.17
CA ALA A 2 -36.54 26.19 18.79
C ALA A 2 -36.87 24.78 18.27
N ASP A 3 -38.05 24.68 17.67
CA ASP A 3 -38.61 23.49 17.03
C ASP A 3 -37.69 23.09 15.88
N LEU A 4 -36.72 22.20 16.17
CA LEU A 4 -35.92 21.51 15.16
C LEU A 4 -36.88 20.62 14.39
N LYS A 5 -37.59 21.22 13.42
CA LYS A 5 -38.36 20.50 12.41
C LYS A 5 -37.43 19.45 11.86
N HIS A 6 -37.68 18.20 12.23
CA HIS A 6 -36.96 17.04 11.74
C HIS A 6 -36.97 17.12 10.21
N THR A 7 -35.87 17.56 9.61
CA THR A 7 -35.63 17.39 8.18
C THR A 7 -35.54 15.90 7.96
N PHE A 8 -36.66 15.35 7.52
CA PHE A 8 -36.78 13.92 7.26
C PHE A 8 -35.81 13.55 6.13
N ILE A 9 -35.10 12.45 6.30
CA ILE A 9 -34.30 11.83 5.24
C ILE A 9 -35.12 11.62 3.94
N SER A 10 -36.45 11.47 4.05
CA SER A 10 -37.34 11.35 2.90
C SER A 10 -37.48 12.62 2.06
N THR A 11 -37.07 13.79 2.55
CA THR A 11 -37.07 15.03 1.75
C THR A 11 -35.78 15.25 0.99
N LEU A 12 -34.78 14.37 1.13
CA LEU A 12 -33.51 14.51 0.44
C LEU A 12 -33.67 14.23 -1.06
N HIS A 13 -33.10 15.09 -1.90
CA HIS A 13 -33.12 14.90 -3.35
C HIS A 13 -32.46 13.57 -3.73
N ARG A 14 -32.99 12.89 -4.76
CA ARG A 14 -32.50 11.58 -5.21
C ARG A 14 -31.02 11.59 -5.57
N GLU A 15 -30.54 12.69 -6.14
CA GLU A 15 -29.12 12.87 -6.48
C GLU A 15 -28.22 12.93 -5.24
N LEU A 16 -28.67 13.62 -4.19
CA LEU A 16 -27.93 13.69 -2.93
C LEU A 16 -27.88 12.32 -2.25
N LEU A 17 -29.00 11.58 -2.25
CA LEU A 17 -29.02 10.19 -1.77
C LEU A 17 -28.05 9.31 -2.57
N TRP A 18 -28.05 9.44 -3.90
CA TRP A 18 -27.13 8.72 -4.76
C TRP A 18 -25.66 9.06 -4.46
N MET A 19 -25.33 10.34 -4.26
CA MET A 19 -23.97 10.77 -3.88
C MET A 19 -23.55 10.21 -2.53
N ILE A 20 -24.46 10.18 -1.55
CA ILE A 20 -24.20 9.57 -0.24
C ILE A 20 -23.90 8.07 -0.40
N PHE A 21 -24.72 7.35 -1.17
CA PHE A 21 -24.46 5.93 -1.43
C PHE A 21 -23.16 5.71 -2.17
N LEU A 22 -22.81 6.59 -3.12
CA LEU A 22 -21.54 6.54 -3.81
C LEU A 22 -20.38 6.70 -2.84
N GLN A 23 -20.48 7.65 -1.91
CA GLN A 23 -19.45 7.87 -0.89
C GLN A 23 -19.28 6.66 0.03
N ASN A 24 -20.37 5.97 0.38
CA ASN A 24 -20.33 4.76 1.21
C ASN A 24 -19.66 3.56 0.52
N VAL A 25 -19.53 3.59 -0.81
CA VAL A 25 -18.82 2.56 -1.58
C VAL A 25 -17.44 3.00 -2.05
N LEU A 26 -17.07 4.26 -1.83
CA LEU A 26 -15.72 4.72 -2.10
C LEU A 26 -14.80 4.15 -1.03
N THR A 27 -14.05 3.16 -1.47
CA THR A 27 -12.97 2.58 -0.70
C THR A 27 -11.82 3.61 -0.59
N PRO A 28 -11.46 4.16 0.60
CA PRO A 28 -10.18 4.86 0.80
C PRO A 28 -8.99 4.02 0.36
N ASP A 29 -8.01 4.59 -0.34
CA ASP A 29 -6.86 3.86 -0.93
C ASP A 29 -5.91 3.16 0.09
N VAL A 30 -6.28 3.10 1.38
CA VAL A 30 -5.51 2.68 2.55
C VAL A 30 -5.96 1.30 3.09
N TYR A 31 -6.62 0.46 2.27
CA TYR A 31 -7.23 -0.84 2.67
C TYR A 31 -6.33 -1.92 3.24
N ARG A 32 -5.05 -1.65 3.53
CA ARG A 32 -4.14 -2.75 3.79
C ARG A 32 -4.40 -3.50 5.11
N PHE A 33 -4.98 -2.91 6.17
CA PHE A 33 -4.90 -3.55 7.51
C PHE A 33 -6.01 -3.25 8.53
N THR A 34 -7.14 -2.63 8.17
CA THR A 34 -8.17 -2.32 9.19
C THR A 34 -9.33 -3.31 9.12
N ASP A 35 -9.67 -3.87 10.28
CA ASP A 35 -10.89 -4.66 10.55
C ASP A 35 -12.14 -3.85 10.21
N TRP A 36 -12.54 -3.82 8.93
CA TRP A 36 -13.82 -3.25 8.57
C TRP A 36 -14.91 -4.20 9.01
N THR A 37 -15.66 -3.77 10.01
CA THR A 37 -16.85 -4.47 10.50
C THR A 37 -17.96 -4.53 9.44
N CYS A 38 -17.88 -3.76 8.33
CA CYS A 38 -18.87 -3.75 7.25
C CYS A 38 -18.24 -3.58 5.85
N SER A 39 -18.33 -4.61 5.00
CA SER A 39 -18.00 -4.52 3.57
C SER A 39 -18.94 -3.53 2.83
N PRO A 40 -18.45 -2.74 1.85
CA PRO A 40 -19.29 -1.87 1.03
C PRO A 40 -20.50 -2.57 0.39
N LEU A 41 -20.36 -3.85 0.01
CA LEU A 41 -21.47 -4.64 -0.53
C LEU A 41 -22.58 -4.83 0.52
N THR A 42 -22.20 -5.11 1.76
CA THR A 42 -23.12 -5.24 2.90
C THR A 42 -23.80 -3.91 3.20
N THR A 43 -23.06 -2.80 3.16
CA THR A 43 -23.60 -1.45 3.34
C THR A 43 -24.65 -1.14 2.26
N VAL A 44 -24.36 -1.38 0.98
CA VAL A 44 -25.32 -1.19 -0.12
C VAL A 44 -26.57 -2.04 0.08
N ARG A 45 -26.40 -3.31 0.48
CA ARG A 45 -27.52 -4.21 0.78
C ARG A 45 -28.41 -3.65 1.89
N TYR A 46 -27.84 -3.20 3.01
CA TYR A 46 -28.60 -2.62 4.12
C TYR A 46 -29.27 -1.31 3.74
N CYS A 47 -28.59 -0.40 3.03
CA CYS A 47 -29.20 0.82 2.53
C CYS A 47 -30.41 0.52 1.61
N SER A 48 -30.37 -0.56 0.82
CA SER A 48 -31.49 -0.97 -0.04
C SER A 48 -32.74 -1.48 0.70
N GLN A 49 -32.66 -1.63 2.03
CA GLN A 49 -33.75 -2.12 2.88
C GLN A 49 -34.37 -1.02 3.76
N VAL A 50 -33.83 0.20 3.74
CA VAL A 50 -34.33 1.32 4.58
C VAL A 50 -35.72 1.78 4.17
N CYS A 51 -35.93 2.07 2.88
CA CYS A 51 -37.24 2.44 2.33
C CYS A 51 -37.32 2.14 0.83
N ARG A 52 -38.52 2.31 0.25
CA ARG A 52 -38.76 2.04 -1.19
C ARG A 52 -37.92 2.94 -2.11
N ASP A 53 -37.75 4.21 -1.77
CA ASP A 53 -36.97 5.15 -2.60
C ASP A 53 -35.47 4.81 -2.60
N TRP A 54 -34.91 4.48 -1.43
CA TRP A 54 -33.51 4.06 -1.30
C TRP A 54 -33.26 2.78 -2.08
N ARG A 55 -34.17 1.81 -1.94
CA ARG A 55 -34.15 0.58 -2.72
C ARG A 55 -34.15 0.89 -4.22
N TYR A 56 -35.08 1.72 -4.69
CA TYR A 56 -35.18 2.06 -6.10
C TYR A 56 -33.88 2.69 -6.64
N ILE A 57 -33.33 3.69 -5.95
CA ILE A 57 -32.08 4.36 -6.35
C ILE A 57 -30.92 3.35 -6.43
N LEU A 58 -30.74 2.55 -5.38
CA LEU A 58 -29.63 1.60 -5.32
C LEU A 58 -29.78 0.49 -6.37
N LEU A 59 -30.97 -0.10 -6.50
CA LEU A 59 -31.20 -1.17 -7.46
C LEU A 59 -31.03 -0.72 -8.92
N GLN A 60 -31.26 0.55 -9.23
CA GLN A 60 -31.07 1.11 -10.58
C GLN A 60 -29.65 1.63 -10.86
N SER A 61 -28.78 1.68 -9.85
CA SER A 61 -27.48 2.34 -9.96
C SER A 61 -26.33 1.36 -10.24
N SER A 62 -26.11 1.00 -11.50
CA SER A 62 -24.99 0.13 -11.90
C SER A 62 -23.62 0.63 -11.46
N SER A 63 -23.43 1.96 -11.40
CA SER A 63 -22.18 2.59 -10.93
C SER A 63 -21.87 2.37 -9.45
N ILE A 64 -22.87 2.03 -8.63
CA ILE A 64 -22.69 1.67 -7.23
C ILE A 64 -22.36 0.18 -7.14
N TRP A 65 -23.16 -0.67 -7.79
CA TRP A 65 -22.92 -2.13 -7.81
C TRP A 65 -21.57 -2.52 -8.41
N SER A 66 -21.11 -1.78 -9.43
CA SER A 66 -19.79 -2.03 -10.03
C SER A 66 -18.61 -1.68 -9.12
N ARG A 67 -18.83 -0.95 -8.02
CA ARG A 67 -17.80 -0.54 -7.07
C ARG A 67 -17.74 -1.37 -5.80
N VAL A 68 -18.62 -2.35 -5.65
CA VAL A 68 -18.74 -3.19 -4.44
C VAL A 68 -18.46 -4.67 -4.73
N ILE A 69 -17.66 -4.98 -5.76
CA ILE A 69 -17.30 -6.36 -6.09
C ILE A 69 -16.24 -6.83 -5.10
N ASP A 70 -16.73 -7.36 -3.99
CA ASP A 70 -15.95 -7.97 -2.92
C ASP A 70 -15.84 -9.48 -3.16
N LEU A 71 -14.63 -9.93 -3.47
CA LEU A 71 -14.32 -11.32 -3.82
C LEU A 71 -14.68 -12.30 -2.70
N GLU A 72 -14.51 -11.91 -1.44
CA GLU A 72 -14.79 -12.77 -0.29
C GLU A 72 -16.29 -12.85 -0.03
N GLN A 73 -16.97 -11.70 0.00
CA GLN A 73 -18.41 -11.64 0.25
C GLN A 73 -19.25 -12.29 -0.85
N LEU A 74 -18.74 -12.36 -2.08
CA LEU A 74 -19.40 -13.01 -3.21
C LEU A 74 -19.12 -14.51 -3.30
N ASN A 75 -18.16 -15.04 -2.51
CA ASN A 75 -17.89 -16.48 -2.42
C ASN A 75 -18.85 -17.20 -1.45
N GLN A 76 -20.15 -16.99 -1.66
CA GLN A 76 -21.20 -17.70 -0.94
C GLN A 76 -21.58 -18.99 -1.66
N ARG A 77 -22.16 -19.96 -0.94
CA ARG A 77 -22.60 -21.25 -1.53
C ARG A 77 -23.61 -21.07 -2.67
N GLY A 78 -24.47 -20.06 -2.57
CA GLY A 78 -25.50 -19.75 -3.58
C GLY A 78 -24.95 -18.94 -4.75
N GLN A 79 -25.22 -19.38 -5.99
CA GLN A 79 -24.82 -18.66 -7.20
C GLN A 79 -25.71 -17.45 -7.49
N ASP A 80 -26.95 -17.45 -6.98
CA ASP A 80 -27.96 -16.44 -7.34
C ASP A 80 -27.56 -15.05 -6.88
N TRP A 81 -27.05 -14.93 -5.64
CA TRP A 81 -26.61 -13.63 -5.13
C TRP A 81 -25.49 -13.03 -5.96
N LYS A 82 -24.51 -13.85 -6.33
CA LYS A 82 -23.40 -13.44 -7.16
C LYS A 82 -23.84 -13.05 -8.57
N LYS A 83 -24.69 -13.85 -9.22
CA LYS A 83 -25.27 -13.52 -10.53
C LYS A 83 -26.03 -12.20 -10.47
N GLU A 84 -26.79 -11.99 -9.40
CA GLU A 84 -27.56 -10.76 -9.17
C GLU A 84 -26.65 -9.54 -8.99
N VAL A 85 -25.59 -9.63 -8.19
CA VAL A 85 -24.64 -8.52 -8.02
C VAL A 85 -23.97 -8.19 -9.35
N LEU A 86 -23.51 -9.22 -10.09
CA LEU A 86 -22.81 -9.02 -11.35
C LEU A 86 -23.71 -8.49 -12.46
N SER A 87 -24.95 -8.94 -12.56
CA SER A 87 -25.92 -8.43 -13.53
C SER A 87 -26.20 -6.94 -13.32
N ARG A 88 -26.29 -6.52 -12.05
CA ARG A 88 -26.52 -5.11 -11.68
C ARG A 88 -25.38 -4.19 -12.06
N THR A 89 -24.15 -4.69 -12.20
CA THR A 89 -23.00 -3.88 -12.64
C THR A 89 -23.17 -3.35 -14.07
N GLY A 90 -24.03 -3.96 -14.89
CA GLY A 90 -24.24 -3.58 -16.28
C GLY A 90 -22.92 -3.42 -17.04
N GLN A 91 -22.73 -2.27 -17.68
CA GLN A 91 -21.49 -1.88 -18.36
C GLN A 91 -20.65 -0.86 -17.57
N ALA A 92 -20.98 -0.61 -16.30
CA ALA A 92 -20.26 0.37 -15.51
C ALA A 92 -18.81 -0.07 -15.22
N PRO A 93 -17.86 0.87 -15.03
CA PRO A 93 -16.47 0.54 -14.68
C PRO A 93 -16.39 -0.25 -13.36
N LEU A 94 -15.59 -1.31 -13.36
CA LEU A 94 -15.52 -2.27 -12.25
C LEU A 94 -14.40 -1.94 -11.25
N TRP A 95 -14.74 -2.04 -9.97
CA TRP A 95 -13.79 -2.08 -8.86
C TRP A 95 -13.90 -3.44 -8.19
N VAL A 96 -12.84 -4.22 -8.26
CA VAL A 96 -12.76 -5.57 -7.73
C VAL A 96 -11.75 -5.59 -6.60
N TYR A 97 -12.15 -6.07 -5.43
CA TYR A 97 -11.26 -6.15 -4.28
C TYR A 97 -11.55 -7.37 -3.40
N GLY A 98 -10.56 -7.79 -2.62
CA GLY A 98 -10.76 -8.78 -1.56
C GLY A 98 -9.60 -9.76 -1.43
N GLN A 99 -9.79 -10.74 -0.55
CA GLN A 99 -8.83 -11.82 -0.30
C GLN A 99 -9.37 -13.12 -0.88
N PRO A 100 -9.02 -13.46 -2.14
CA PRO A 100 -9.62 -14.60 -2.78
C PRO A 100 -9.01 -15.91 -2.25
N ASN A 101 -9.86 -16.87 -1.94
CA ASN A 101 -9.44 -18.27 -1.85
C ASN A 101 -9.53 -18.94 -3.24
N ILE A 102 -9.16 -20.22 -3.33
CA ILE A 102 -9.19 -20.97 -4.59
C ILE A 102 -10.59 -21.01 -5.23
N SER A 103 -11.63 -21.25 -4.43
CA SER A 103 -13.01 -21.32 -4.91
C SER A 103 -13.41 -19.99 -5.54
N THR A 104 -13.08 -18.89 -4.86
CA THR A 104 -13.24 -17.53 -5.35
C THR A 104 -12.53 -17.34 -6.69
N MET A 105 -11.23 -17.67 -6.76
CA MET A 105 -10.44 -17.45 -7.98
C MET A 105 -10.96 -18.22 -9.20
N LEU A 106 -11.39 -19.48 -9.03
CA LEU A 106 -11.92 -20.31 -10.12
C LEU A 106 -13.13 -19.69 -10.81
N PHE A 107 -13.93 -18.91 -10.08
CA PHE A 107 -15.04 -18.18 -10.65
C PHE A 107 -14.61 -16.79 -11.17
N PHE A 108 -13.79 -16.08 -10.41
CA PHE A 108 -13.52 -14.67 -10.68
C PHE A 108 -12.55 -14.44 -11.83
N VAL A 109 -11.64 -15.38 -12.09
CA VAL A 109 -10.71 -15.24 -13.23
C VAL A 109 -11.44 -15.22 -14.57
N PRO A 110 -12.36 -16.16 -14.87
CA PRO A 110 -13.22 -16.04 -16.06
C PRO A 110 -14.00 -14.72 -16.11
N PHE A 111 -14.56 -14.28 -14.99
CA PHE A 111 -15.28 -13.01 -14.92
C PHE A 111 -14.39 -11.80 -15.24
N LEU A 112 -13.19 -11.74 -14.65
CA LEU A 112 -12.19 -10.71 -14.93
C LEU A 112 -11.74 -10.76 -16.38
N GLU A 113 -11.59 -11.96 -16.94
CA GLU A 113 -11.19 -12.14 -18.33
C GLU A 113 -12.23 -11.59 -19.31
N GLU A 114 -13.51 -11.84 -19.07
CA GLU A 114 -14.62 -11.32 -19.87
C GLU A 114 -14.80 -9.81 -19.72
N ASN A 115 -14.52 -9.27 -18.53
CA ASN A 115 -14.80 -7.87 -18.19
C ASN A 115 -13.55 -6.98 -18.13
N TRP A 116 -12.38 -7.48 -18.55
CA TRP A 116 -11.09 -6.84 -18.32
C TRP A 116 -11.04 -5.39 -18.84
N GLY A 117 -11.61 -5.14 -20.02
CA GLY A 117 -11.62 -3.82 -20.65
C GLY A 117 -12.31 -2.72 -19.84
N ARG A 118 -13.22 -3.07 -18.92
CA ARG A 118 -13.92 -2.12 -18.04
C ARG A 118 -13.44 -2.16 -16.58
N VAL A 119 -12.44 -2.98 -16.24
CA VAL A 119 -11.83 -2.96 -14.90
C VAL A 119 -11.06 -1.68 -14.72
N GLN A 120 -11.44 -0.90 -13.70
CA GLN A 120 -10.80 0.37 -13.36
C GLN A 120 -9.92 0.24 -12.12
N ARG A 121 -10.32 -0.58 -11.15
CA ARG A 121 -9.56 -0.86 -9.94
C ARG A 121 -9.57 -2.36 -9.65
N MET A 122 -8.41 -2.92 -9.38
CA MET A 122 -8.27 -4.31 -8.94
C MET A 122 -7.32 -4.37 -7.74
N GLN A 123 -7.81 -4.85 -6.60
CA GLN A 123 -7.04 -4.93 -5.36
C GLN A 123 -7.17 -6.31 -4.71
N ILE A 124 -6.21 -7.19 -4.96
CA ILE A 124 -6.21 -8.58 -4.51
C ILE A 124 -5.15 -8.72 -3.41
N PHE A 125 -5.56 -9.16 -2.22
CA PHE A 125 -4.68 -9.32 -1.05
C PHE A 125 -4.71 -10.75 -0.51
N GLY A 126 -3.83 -11.07 0.44
CA GLY A 126 -4.08 -12.15 1.40
C GLY A 126 -3.80 -13.58 0.95
N LEU A 127 -2.94 -13.80 -0.05
CA LEU A 127 -2.38 -15.14 -0.29
C LEU A 127 -1.07 -15.40 0.47
N SER A 128 -0.60 -14.47 1.30
CA SER A 128 0.65 -14.64 2.04
C SER A 128 0.51 -15.70 3.12
N GLU A 129 1.26 -16.79 2.97
CA GLU A 129 1.76 -17.74 3.97
C GLU A 129 0.97 -17.81 5.28
N MET A 130 -0.19 -18.48 5.24
CA MET A 130 -0.73 -19.10 6.45
C MET A 130 0.09 -20.38 6.71
N PRO A 131 0.69 -20.53 7.91
CA PRO A 131 1.52 -21.69 8.22
C PRO A 131 0.60 -22.90 8.45
N THR A 132 0.62 -23.90 7.56
CA THR A 132 0.22 -25.30 7.85
C THR A 132 0.32 -26.20 6.61
N ASP A 133 0.64 -27.47 6.84
CA ASP A 133 0.92 -28.51 5.84
C ASP A 133 -0.24 -28.82 4.88
N THR A 134 -1.46 -28.34 5.16
CA THR A 134 -2.62 -28.41 4.25
C THR A 134 -2.59 -27.37 3.12
N PHE A 135 -1.69 -26.39 3.20
CA PHE A 135 -1.61 -25.26 2.27
C PHE A 135 -0.92 -25.60 0.94
N THR A 136 0.01 -26.55 0.92
CA THR A 136 0.82 -26.90 -0.27
C THR A 136 -0.05 -27.33 -1.45
N ASN A 137 -1.10 -28.10 -1.19
CA ASN A 137 -2.07 -28.52 -2.21
C ASN A 137 -2.89 -27.35 -2.75
N SER A 138 -3.21 -26.39 -1.89
CA SER A 138 -3.96 -25.19 -2.27
C SER A 138 -3.14 -24.25 -3.14
N LEU A 139 -1.87 -24.01 -2.78
CA LEU A 139 -0.93 -23.24 -3.59
C LEU A 139 -0.72 -23.85 -4.98
N ASN A 140 -0.54 -25.18 -5.06
CA ASN A 140 -0.39 -25.87 -6.33
C ASN A 140 -1.60 -25.71 -7.26
N ARG A 141 -2.81 -25.54 -6.70
CA ARG A 141 -4.01 -25.23 -7.48
C ARG A 141 -4.05 -23.78 -7.93
N LEU A 142 -3.64 -22.84 -7.08
CA LEU A 142 -3.54 -21.42 -7.44
C LEU A 142 -2.48 -21.18 -8.51
N ALA A 143 -1.35 -21.89 -8.45
CA ALA A 143 -0.29 -21.82 -9.47
C ALA A 143 -0.77 -22.27 -10.86
N LYS A 144 -1.84 -23.09 -10.93
CA LYS A 144 -2.46 -23.52 -12.19
C LYS A 144 -3.47 -22.51 -12.73
N ILE A 145 -3.85 -21.50 -11.96
CA ILE A 145 -4.79 -20.48 -12.42
C ILE A 145 -4.06 -19.58 -13.42
N SER A 146 -4.62 -19.52 -14.62
CA SER A 146 -4.07 -18.68 -15.69
C SER A 146 -4.41 -17.21 -15.44
N TRP A 147 -3.39 -16.37 -15.35
CA TRP A 147 -3.52 -14.91 -15.28
C TRP A 147 -3.38 -14.25 -16.66
N ASN A 148 -3.69 -14.97 -17.74
CA ASN A 148 -3.48 -14.51 -19.12
C ASN A 148 -4.28 -13.24 -19.46
N PHE A 149 -5.39 -12.96 -18.76
CA PHE A 149 -6.11 -11.70 -18.94
C PHE A 149 -5.24 -10.48 -18.60
N LEU A 150 -4.26 -10.61 -17.71
CA LEU A 150 -3.31 -9.54 -17.40
C LEU A 150 -2.41 -9.21 -18.58
N GLN A 151 -2.26 -10.08 -19.58
CA GLN A 151 -1.51 -9.77 -20.82
C GLN A 151 -2.35 -8.99 -21.83
N LYS A 152 -3.67 -8.85 -21.61
CA LYS A 152 -4.57 -8.10 -22.50
C LYS A 152 -4.48 -6.60 -22.19
N PRO A 153 -4.69 -5.72 -23.20
CA PRO A 153 -4.82 -4.27 -23.00
C PRO A 153 -5.80 -3.91 -21.87
N ALA A 154 -5.42 -2.95 -21.04
CA ALA A 154 -6.20 -2.52 -19.88
C ALA A 154 -6.58 -1.03 -20.01
N PRO A 155 -7.45 -0.67 -20.97
CA PRO A 155 -7.72 0.73 -21.33
C PRO A 155 -8.33 1.56 -20.19
N SER A 156 -9.09 0.92 -19.30
CA SER A 156 -9.80 1.58 -18.20
C SER A 156 -9.06 1.54 -16.86
N LEU A 157 -8.00 0.74 -16.75
CA LEU A 157 -7.34 0.43 -15.48
C LEU A 157 -6.61 1.65 -14.92
N ARG A 158 -6.88 1.98 -13.66
CA ARG A 158 -6.28 3.11 -12.93
C ARG A 158 -5.47 2.68 -11.71
N VAL A 159 -5.92 1.61 -11.05
CA VAL A 159 -5.29 1.07 -9.84
C VAL A 159 -5.20 -0.43 -9.97
N ILE A 160 -4.00 -0.98 -9.79
CA ILE A 160 -3.79 -2.41 -9.61
C ILE A 160 -2.91 -2.62 -8.38
N ASP A 161 -3.45 -3.36 -7.43
CA ASP A 161 -2.76 -3.75 -6.21
C ASP A 161 -2.89 -5.29 -6.11
N VAL A 162 -1.80 -6.02 -6.25
CA VAL A 162 -1.81 -7.49 -6.32
C VAL A 162 -0.77 -8.04 -5.36
N TYR A 163 -1.22 -8.52 -4.18
CA TYR A 163 -0.36 -9.13 -3.18
C TYR A 163 -0.64 -10.63 -3.11
N LEU A 164 0.15 -11.39 -3.87
CA LEU A 164 -0.04 -12.82 -4.01
C LEU A 164 1.08 -13.58 -3.27
N SER A 165 0.83 -14.86 -3.03
CA SER A 165 1.86 -15.78 -2.56
C SER A 165 3.01 -15.82 -3.56
N THR A 166 4.21 -16.07 -3.05
CA THR A 166 5.45 -16.29 -3.81
C THR A 166 5.32 -17.42 -4.85
N ALA A 167 4.40 -18.36 -4.65
CA ALA A 167 4.13 -19.46 -5.56
C ALA A 167 3.31 -19.07 -6.82
N VAL A 168 2.72 -17.87 -6.86
CA VAL A 168 1.93 -17.43 -8.01
C VAL A 168 2.82 -16.73 -9.03
N HIS A 169 2.89 -17.30 -10.23
CA HIS A 169 3.61 -16.70 -11.35
C HIS A 169 2.69 -15.76 -12.12
N LEU A 170 3.02 -14.47 -12.09
CA LEU A 170 2.42 -13.48 -12.96
C LEU A 170 3.13 -13.49 -14.32
N PRO A 171 2.42 -13.15 -15.41
CA PRO A 171 3.05 -13.05 -16.72
C PRO A 171 4.10 -11.94 -16.75
N ASN A 172 5.17 -12.16 -17.50
CA ASN A 172 6.29 -11.21 -17.62
C ASN A 172 5.88 -9.88 -18.29
N SER A 173 4.86 -9.92 -19.16
CA SER A 173 4.26 -8.74 -19.76
C SER A 173 2.89 -8.48 -19.13
N LEU A 174 2.67 -7.24 -18.72
CA LEU A 174 1.38 -6.79 -18.21
C LEU A 174 0.73 -5.81 -19.18
N PHE A 175 -0.59 -5.88 -19.19
CA PHE A 175 -1.53 -5.00 -19.87
C PHE A 175 -1.34 -4.90 -21.39
N GLY A 176 -0.68 -5.87 -22.02
CA GLY A 176 -0.28 -5.78 -23.43
C GLY A 176 0.49 -4.50 -23.74
N SER A 177 1.26 -4.00 -22.76
CA SER A 177 1.95 -2.70 -22.78
C SER A 177 1.03 -1.47 -22.94
N TYR A 178 -0.29 -1.62 -22.78
CA TYR A 178 -1.32 -0.59 -22.96
C TYR A 178 -2.23 -0.47 -21.73
N ALA A 179 -1.87 0.46 -20.84
CA ALA A 179 -2.68 0.88 -19.70
C ALA A 179 -2.56 2.40 -19.49
N PRO A 180 -3.14 3.22 -20.39
CA PRO A 180 -2.88 4.67 -20.43
C PRO A 180 -3.40 5.42 -19.20
N LEU A 181 -4.38 4.86 -18.49
CA LEU A 181 -4.97 5.49 -17.31
C LEU A 181 -4.36 5.00 -15.99
N LEU A 182 -3.38 4.09 -16.04
CA LEU A 182 -2.80 3.49 -14.84
C LEU A 182 -1.99 4.52 -14.06
N LYS A 183 -2.39 4.75 -12.80
CA LYS A 183 -1.75 5.72 -11.89
C LYS A 183 -1.10 5.05 -10.69
N ARG A 184 -1.68 3.95 -10.22
CA ARG A 184 -1.18 3.20 -9.08
C ARG A 184 -0.91 1.76 -9.45
N PHE A 185 0.30 1.31 -9.16
CA PHE A 185 0.77 -0.04 -9.39
C PHE A 185 1.41 -0.57 -8.12
N ALA A 186 0.81 -1.61 -7.54
CA ALA A 186 1.38 -2.32 -6.43
C ALA A 186 1.40 -3.83 -6.71
N ILE A 187 2.55 -4.45 -6.52
CA ILE A 187 2.73 -5.88 -6.78
C ILE A 187 3.62 -6.51 -5.71
N GLN A 188 3.18 -7.67 -5.20
CA GLN A 188 4.01 -8.57 -4.42
C GLN A 188 4.05 -9.92 -5.14
N ALA A 189 5.16 -10.16 -5.85
CA ALA A 189 5.42 -11.41 -6.55
C ALA A 189 6.92 -11.59 -6.73
N ASN A 190 7.48 -12.68 -6.17
CA ASN A 190 8.93 -12.92 -6.12
C ASN A 190 9.63 -13.02 -7.49
N ASN A 191 8.86 -13.24 -8.55
CA ASN A 191 9.39 -13.51 -9.89
C ASN A 191 8.93 -12.47 -10.92
N TYR A 192 8.22 -11.43 -10.50
CA TYR A 192 7.76 -10.41 -11.43
C TYR A 192 8.88 -9.39 -11.70
N LYS A 193 9.20 -9.20 -12.98
CA LYS A 193 10.16 -8.21 -13.44
C LYS A 193 9.43 -7.08 -14.17
N LEU A 194 9.73 -5.84 -13.81
CA LEU A 194 9.22 -4.68 -14.53
C LEU A 194 9.88 -4.59 -15.89
N ASN A 195 9.07 -4.58 -16.95
CA ASN A 195 9.58 -4.35 -18.30
C ASN A 195 9.74 -2.84 -18.53
N THR A 196 10.99 -2.37 -18.58
CA THR A 196 11.33 -0.95 -18.77
C THR A 196 10.82 -0.38 -20.10
N LYS A 197 10.42 -1.22 -21.06
CA LYS A 197 9.85 -0.80 -22.35
C LYS A 197 8.35 -0.50 -22.30
N ASP A 198 7.69 -0.78 -21.17
CA ASP A 198 6.25 -0.62 -21.06
C ASP A 198 5.84 0.87 -21.03
N SER A 199 5.01 1.26 -22.01
CA SER A 199 4.60 2.66 -22.18
C SER A 199 3.77 3.22 -21.01
N TRP A 200 3.12 2.34 -20.24
CA TRP A 200 2.26 2.72 -19.12
C TRP A 200 3.06 3.16 -17.88
N LEU A 201 4.35 2.84 -17.77
CA LEU A 201 5.22 3.30 -16.67
C LEU A 201 5.22 4.82 -16.53
N LYS A 202 5.17 5.54 -17.66
CA LYS A 202 5.18 7.00 -17.73
C LYS A 202 3.98 7.65 -17.03
N ASN A 203 2.89 6.89 -16.86
CA ASN A 203 1.66 7.38 -16.25
C ASN A 203 1.61 7.18 -14.74
N LEU A 204 2.50 6.35 -14.19
CA LEU A 204 2.49 5.98 -12.77
C LEU A 204 2.83 7.18 -11.89
N SER A 205 2.08 7.29 -10.79
CA SER A 205 2.32 8.24 -9.72
C SER A 205 2.51 7.57 -8.36
N HIS A 206 2.04 6.33 -8.20
CA HIS A 206 2.18 5.56 -6.97
C HIS A 206 2.65 4.16 -7.31
N VAL A 207 3.84 3.80 -6.85
CA VAL A 207 4.44 2.48 -7.08
C VAL A 207 4.76 1.84 -5.76
N ILE A 208 4.33 0.59 -5.60
CA ILE A 208 4.69 -0.23 -4.45
C ILE A 208 5.19 -1.59 -4.93
N ILE A 209 6.48 -1.86 -4.74
CA ILE A 209 7.08 -3.10 -5.22
C ILE A 209 7.53 -3.91 -4.00
N CYS A 210 6.96 -5.10 -3.87
CA CYS A 210 7.29 -6.03 -2.80
C CYS A 210 7.87 -7.32 -3.42
N GLY A 211 9.00 -7.81 -2.91
CA GLY A 211 9.60 -9.08 -3.37
C GLY A 211 11.10 -8.99 -3.63
N ASN A 212 11.63 -10.00 -4.33
CA ASN A 212 13.02 -10.04 -4.74
C ASN A 212 13.15 -9.32 -6.09
N LEU A 213 13.85 -8.20 -6.10
CA LEU A 213 14.05 -7.39 -7.29
C LEU A 213 15.55 -7.18 -7.49
N ALA A 214 16.02 -7.36 -8.71
CA ALA A 214 17.34 -6.85 -9.07
C ALA A 214 17.27 -5.34 -9.15
N PHE A 215 18.33 -4.65 -8.71
CA PHE A 215 18.38 -3.20 -8.80
C PHE A 215 18.22 -2.70 -10.23
N GLU A 216 18.88 -3.36 -11.17
CA GLU A 216 18.88 -2.98 -12.59
C GLU A 216 17.45 -2.84 -13.13
N ASP A 217 16.57 -3.77 -12.73
CA ASP A 217 15.16 -3.78 -13.10
C ASP A 217 14.42 -2.58 -12.49
N ILE A 218 14.72 -2.22 -11.23
CA ILE A 218 14.11 -1.06 -10.56
C ILE A 218 14.62 0.24 -11.17
N GLY A 219 15.93 0.41 -11.29
CA GLY A 219 16.57 1.64 -11.76
C GLY A 219 16.09 2.01 -13.17
N GLY A 220 16.16 1.07 -14.10
CA GLY A 220 15.67 1.28 -15.46
C GLY A 220 14.17 1.53 -15.54
N ALA A 221 13.38 1.00 -14.61
CA ALA A 221 11.94 1.27 -14.54
C ALA A 221 11.65 2.67 -13.98
N LEU A 222 12.35 3.09 -12.92
CA LEU A 222 12.18 4.40 -12.29
C LEU A 222 12.51 5.55 -13.25
N GLU A 223 13.53 5.39 -14.09
CA GLU A 223 13.86 6.35 -15.16
C GLU A 223 12.68 6.60 -16.12
N GLN A 224 11.78 5.62 -16.28
CA GLN A 224 10.60 5.72 -17.14
C GLN A 224 9.37 6.28 -16.42
N MET A 225 9.49 6.70 -15.15
CA MET A 225 8.38 7.17 -14.31
C MET A 225 8.53 8.65 -13.89
N PRO A 226 8.54 9.61 -14.84
CA PRO A 226 8.75 11.03 -14.52
C PRO A 226 7.62 11.65 -13.67
N ASN A 227 6.48 10.96 -13.54
CA ASN A 227 5.31 11.39 -12.78
C ASN A 227 5.22 10.75 -11.39
N LEU A 228 6.25 10.01 -10.96
CA LEU A 228 6.24 9.29 -9.69
C LEU A 228 6.16 10.27 -8.50
N VAL A 229 5.16 10.06 -7.64
CA VAL A 229 4.91 10.85 -6.43
C VAL A 229 5.20 10.02 -5.18
N THR A 230 4.79 8.76 -5.16
CA THR A 230 5.04 7.83 -4.05
C THR A 230 5.75 6.59 -4.56
N LEU A 231 6.88 6.26 -3.95
CA LEU A 231 7.60 5.01 -4.14
C LEU A 231 7.67 4.26 -2.81
N GLU A 232 7.19 3.03 -2.78
CA GLU A 232 7.37 2.11 -1.66
C GLU A 232 8.04 0.83 -2.15
N ILE A 233 9.14 0.44 -1.50
CA ILE A 233 9.91 -0.75 -1.83
C ILE A 233 9.97 -1.61 -0.59
N CYS A 234 9.43 -2.83 -0.67
CA CYS A 234 9.40 -3.82 0.39
C CYS A 234 10.20 -5.06 -0.03
N CYS A 235 11.51 -5.05 0.20
CA CYS A 235 12.39 -6.11 -0.28
C CYS A 235 13.13 -6.79 0.87
N ASN A 236 13.13 -8.13 0.85
CA ASN A 236 13.86 -8.92 1.84
C ASN A 236 15.34 -9.05 1.45
N ASN A 237 15.60 -9.24 0.16
CA ASN A 237 16.94 -9.33 -0.42
C ASN A 237 16.98 -8.48 -1.69
N VAL A 238 17.78 -7.43 -1.67
CA VAL A 238 18.20 -6.74 -2.89
C VAL A 238 19.68 -7.03 -3.04
N ASP A 239 20.12 -7.28 -4.26
CA ASP A 239 21.54 -7.31 -4.57
C ASP A 239 21.83 -5.99 -5.28
N LEU A 240 22.38 -5.04 -4.52
CA LEU A 240 22.65 -3.69 -5.03
C LEU A 240 24.11 -3.58 -5.42
N ASP A 241 24.36 -3.66 -6.71
CA ASP A 241 25.56 -3.02 -7.25
C ASP A 241 25.39 -1.49 -7.14
N VAL A 242 26.36 -0.88 -6.49
CA VAL A 242 26.42 0.56 -6.20
C VAL A 242 26.62 1.35 -7.50
N ALA A 243 27.17 0.73 -8.55
CA ALA A 243 27.49 1.40 -9.79
C ALA A 243 26.24 1.71 -10.63
N GLY A 244 25.99 2.99 -10.89
CA GLY A 244 25.11 3.42 -11.98
C GLY A 244 24.69 4.88 -11.92
N PRO A 245 23.98 5.37 -12.94
CA PRO A 245 23.59 6.77 -13.04
C PRO A 245 22.60 7.16 -11.94
N ALA A 246 22.62 8.46 -11.60
CA ALA A 246 21.63 9.08 -10.75
C ALA A 246 20.26 9.12 -11.45
N ILE A 247 19.20 8.83 -10.69
CA ILE A 247 17.81 8.73 -11.11
C ILE A 247 17.09 9.95 -10.55
N ASN A 248 16.75 10.89 -11.44
CA ASN A 248 16.04 12.11 -11.07
C ASN A 248 14.53 11.85 -10.97
N LEU A 249 13.96 12.06 -9.77
CA LEU A 249 12.54 11.90 -9.48
C LEU A 249 11.96 13.22 -8.94
N PRO A 250 11.80 14.25 -9.79
CA PRO A 250 11.54 15.63 -9.36
C PRO A 250 10.14 15.86 -8.79
N ARG A 251 9.24 14.87 -8.90
CA ARG A 251 7.88 14.91 -8.37
C ARG A 251 7.66 14.01 -7.15
N MET A 252 8.69 13.28 -6.74
CA MET A 252 8.57 12.31 -5.66
C MET A 252 8.43 13.03 -4.34
N LYS A 253 7.30 12.80 -3.66
CA LYS A 253 6.97 13.38 -2.35
C LYS A 253 7.11 12.38 -1.21
N LYS A 254 7.11 11.09 -1.53
CA LYS A 254 7.20 10.03 -0.53
C LYS A 254 8.05 8.87 -1.05
N LEU A 255 9.09 8.55 -0.29
CA LEU A 255 9.92 7.36 -0.48
C LEU A 255 9.81 6.50 0.79
N CYS A 256 9.36 5.26 0.67
CA CYS A 256 9.29 4.32 1.77
C CYS A 256 10.09 3.06 1.44
N LEU A 257 11.14 2.81 2.21
CA LEU A 257 12.03 1.67 2.07
C LEU A 257 11.78 0.75 3.27
N ARG A 258 11.16 -0.40 3.02
CA ARG A 258 10.98 -1.49 4.00
C ARG A 258 11.93 -2.60 3.62
N LEU A 259 13.10 -2.57 4.22
CA LEU A 259 14.22 -3.44 3.89
C LEU A 259 14.25 -4.57 4.90
N GLY A 260 14.57 -5.79 4.48
CA GLY A 260 14.76 -6.92 5.39
C GLY A 260 16.01 -6.74 6.26
N SER A 261 16.86 -7.78 6.35
CA SER A 261 18.12 -7.71 7.10
C SER A 261 19.23 -6.92 6.40
N ASN A 262 19.04 -6.50 5.14
CA ASN A 262 20.06 -5.82 4.36
C ASN A 262 19.69 -4.34 4.12
N MET A 263 20.02 -3.50 5.11
CA MET A 263 19.79 -2.07 5.06
C MET A 263 20.68 -1.35 4.04
N LEU A 264 21.83 -1.92 3.63
CA LEU A 264 22.80 -1.27 2.71
C LEU A 264 22.18 -1.05 1.34
N ASN A 265 21.26 -1.94 0.98
CA ASN A 265 20.46 -1.79 -0.22
C ASN A 265 19.57 -0.54 -0.18
N GLY A 266 19.11 -0.14 1.00
CA GLY A 266 18.41 1.14 1.14
C GLY A 266 19.32 2.30 0.78
N VAL A 267 20.53 2.27 1.33
CA VAL A 267 21.55 3.31 1.14
C VAL A 267 21.97 3.42 -0.32
N ALA A 268 22.37 2.31 -0.96
CA ALA A 268 22.80 2.35 -2.35
C ALA A 268 21.67 2.79 -3.31
N LEU A 269 20.40 2.51 -2.98
CA LEU A 269 19.27 3.09 -3.70
C LEU A 269 19.12 4.60 -3.45
N LEU A 270 19.25 5.05 -2.19
CA LEU A 270 19.18 6.47 -1.84
C LEU A 270 20.27 7.28 -2.52
N GLU A 271 21.51 6.79 -2.54
CA GLU A 271 22.65 7.43 -3.20
C GLU A 271 22.39 7.68 -4.69
N ARG A 272 21.59 6.82 -5.32
CA ARG A 272 21.24 6.89 -6.74
C ARG A 272 19.96 7.66 -7.01
N ILE A 273 19.11 7.93 -6.04
CA ILE A 273 17.86 8.68 -6.27
C ILE A 273 18.07 10.15 -5.91
N GLU A 274 17.69 11.04 -6.81
CA GLU A 274 17.54 12.46 -6.55
C GLU A 274 16.04 12.79 -6.42
N PRO A 275 15.49 12.80 -5.19
CA PRO A 275 14.09 13.10 -4.96
C PRO A 275 13.80 14.61 -5.08
N ALA A 276 12.52 14.98 -5.07
CA ALA A 276 12.15 16.38 -4.86
C ALA A 276 12.64 16.88 -3.49
N SER A 277 12.89 18.18 -3.36
CA SER A 277 13.39 18.78 -2.12
C SER A 277 12.41 18.65 -0.95
N ASP A 278 11.11 18.51 -1.22
CA ASP A 278 10.04 18.30 -0.23
C ASP A 278 9.70 16.81 -0.01
N CYS A 279 10.56 15.90 -0.50
CA CYS A 279 10.30 14.46 -0.38
C CYS A 279 10.46 13.96 1.06
N CYS A 280 9.45 13.23 1.54
CA CYS A 280 9.48 12.52 2.81
C CYS A 280 10.10 11.14 2.64
N ILE A 281 11.16 10.85 3.38
CA ILE A 281 11.86 9.56 3.34
C ILE A 281 11.56 8.76 4.62
N TYR A 282 11.11 7.52 4.43
CA TYR A 282 10.82 6.56 5.49
C TYR A 282 11.67 5.31 5.26
N ILE A 283 12.51 4.97 6.22
CA ILE A 283 13.33 3.76 6.17
C ILE A 283 12.93 2.87 7.35
N GLN A 284 12.63 1.61 7.07
CA GLN A 284 12.25 0.62 8.07
C GLN A 284 13.06 -0.65 7.83
N GLY A 285 13.82 -1.07 8.84
CA GLY A 285 14.47 -2.38 8.88
C GLY A 285 13.49 -3.46 9.34
N GLY A 286 13.54 -4.63 8.71
CA GLY A 286 12.74 -5.79 9.04
C GLY A 286 13.39 -6.65 10.12
N ARG A 287 12.58 -7.47 10.79
CA ARG A 287 13.05 -8.58 11.64
C ARG A 287 13.57 -9.71 10.76
N GLY A 288 14.72 -9.48 10.10
CA GLY A 288 15.43 -10.56 9.44
C GLY A 288 16.20 -11.41 10.45
N GLU A 289 16.75 -12.53 9.98
CA GLU A 289 17.75 -13.30 10.74
C GLU A 289 18.85 -12.34 11.22
N TRP A 290 19.22 -12.46 12.49
CA TRP A 290 20.28 -11.66 13.10
C TRP A 290 21.56 -11.83 12.29
N LYS A 291 21.92 -10.78 11.55
CA LYS A 291 23.26 -10.67 10.97
C LYS A 291 24.20 -10.09 12.03
N PRO A 292 25.51 -10.40 11.96
CA PRO A 292 26.50 -9.67 12.74
C PRO A 292 26.35 -8.16 12.50
N ALA A 293 26.78 -7.36 13.49
CA ALA A 293 26.77 -5.91 13.36
C ALA A 293 27.49 -5.50 12.06
N PRO A 294 26.98 -4.49 11.33
CA PRO A 294 27.66 -3.91 10.18
C PRO A 294 29.11 -3.55 10.53
N GLU A 295 30.00 -3.60 9.55
CA GLU A 295 31.36 -3.07 9.70
C GLU A 295 31.31 -1.54 9.90
N GLU A 296 32.33 -0.94 10.50
CA GLU A 296 32.37 0.50 10.78
C GLU A 296 32.19 1.35 9.51
N GLU A 297 32.81 0.94 8.40
CA GLU A 297 32.65 1.57 7.08
C GLU A 297 31.20 1.56 6.57
N GLU A 298 30.44 0.50 6.89
CA GLU A 298 29.04 0.41 6.52
C GLU A 298 28.22 1.45 7.30
N TYR A 299 28.48 1.62 8.59
CA TYR A 299 27.85 2.64 9.43
C TYR A 299 28.12 4.07 8.95
N GLU A 300 29.36 4.40 8.63
CA GLU A 300 29.70 5.72 8.08
C GLU A 300 28.92 6.01 6.80
N ARG A 301 28.84 5.01 5.91
CA ARG A 301 28.09 5.14 4.67
C ARG A 301 26.58 5.33 4.89
N TYR A 302 26.00 4.66 5.89
CA TYR A 302 24.60 4.92 6.30
C TYR A 302 24.42 6.36 6.76
N GLU A 303 25.28 6.82 7.65
CA GLU A 303 25.20 8.16 8.22
C GLU A 303 25.34 9.23 7.13
N ASP A 304 26.24 9.04 6.17
CA ASP A 304 26.43 9.94 5.04
C ASP A 304 25.20 10.00 4.13
N ALA A 305 24.64 8.84 3.76
CA ALA A 305 23.46 8.78 2.90
C ALA A 305 22.22 9.36 3.58
N ILE A 306 22.02 9.04 4.87
CA ILE A 306 20.94 9.63 5.67
C ILE A 306 21.16 11.13 5.77
N SER A 307 22.37 11.59 6.13
CA SER A 307 22.68 13.01 6.27
C SER A 307 22.41 13.78 4.98
N LYS A 308 22.83 13.24 3.84
CA LYS A 308 22.64 13.84 2.52
C LYS A 308 21.16 14.00 2.15
N HIS A 309 20.34 12.98 2.37
CA HIS A 309 18.96 12.96 1.84
C HIS A 309 17.90 13.35 2.87
N VAL A 310 18.13 13.10 4.15
CA VAL A 310 17.18 13.32 5.23
C VAL A 310 17.33 14.71 5.84
N LEU A 311 18.56 15.19 6.09
CA LEU A 311 18.75 16.49 6.74
C LEU A 311 18.12 17.66 5.98
N PRO A 312 18.17 17.74 4.63
CA PRO A 312 17.47 18.80 3.90
C PRO A 312 15.96 18.77 4.13
N CYS A 313 15.36 17.56 4.16
CA CYS A 313 13.94 17.38 4.44
C CYS A 313 13.60 17.86 5.86
N LEU A 314 14.41 17.51 6.86
CA LEU A 314 14.23 17.96 8.25
C LEU A 314 14.39 19.48 8.42
N LYS A 315 15.18 20.15 7.57
CA LYS A 315 15.27 21.62 7.58
C LYS A 315 13.99 22.28 7.07
N ILE A 316 13.34 21.69 6.07
CA ILE A 316 12.08 22.21 5.50
C ILE A 316 10.88 21.83 6.38
N HIS A 317 10.92 20.63 6.94
CA HIS A 317 9.88 20.04 7.78
C HIS A 317 10.48 19.61 9.12
N PRO A 318 10.78 20.56 10.03
CA PRO A 318 11.35 20.25 11.32
C PRO A 318 10.42 19.30 12.08
N PRO A 319 10.94 18.18 12.62
CA PRO A 319 10.11 17.23 13.34
C PRO A 319 9.55 17.90 14.59
N THR A 320 8.22 17.91 14.73
CA THR A 320 7.53 18.54 15.86
C THR A 320 7.53 17.66 17.12
N VAL A 321 7.76 16.37 16.96
CA VAL A 321 7.86 15.40 18.04
C VAL A 321 8.92 14.39 17.67
N LEU A 322 9.89 14.20 18.57
CA LEU A 322 10.90 13.16 18.47
C LEU A 322 10.63 12.19 19.62
N SER A 323 9.95 11.09 19.34
CA SER A 323 9.64 10.06 20.34
C SER A 323 10.63 8.91 20.21
N TYR A 324 11.36 8.65 21.28
CA TYR A 324 12.24 7.49 21.39
C TYR A 324 11.49 6.41 22.16
N ILE A 325 11.16 5.28 21.53
CA ILE A 325 10.57 4.13 22.22
C ILE A 325 11.55 2.97 22.13
N PHE A 326 12.20 2.67 23.26
CA PHE A 326 13.02 1.48 23.42
C PHE A 326 12.11 0.28 23.65
N THR A 327 11.89 -0.52 22.61
CA THR A 327 11.43 -1.90 22.79
C THR A 327 12.51 -2.82 22.24
N TYR A 328 12.72 -3.97 22.88
CA TYR A 328 13.88 -4.85 22.66
C TYR A 328 14.15 -5.27 21.21
N ASP A 329 13.27 -5.00 20.23
CA ASP A 329 13.52 -5.34 18.82
C ASP A 329 12.93 -4.37 17.79
N THR A 330 12.52 -3.14 18.14
CA THR A 330 12.03 -2.16 17.14
C THR A 330 12.02 -0.74 17.71
N LEU A 331 12.49 0.24 16.94
CA LEU A 331 12.22 1.67 17.20
C LEU A 331 10.91 2.06 16.51
N PHE A 332 9.93 2.50 17.28
CA PHE A 332 8.69 3.07 16.77
C PHE A 332 8.66 4.58 16.94
N ILE A 333 8.08 5.26 15.95
CA ILE A 333 7.61 6.64 16.07
C ILE A 333 6.13 6.62 15.75
N GLN A 334 5.30 6.74 16.79
CA GLN A 334 3.85 6.69 16.69
C GLN A 334 3.24 7.88 17.43
N GLU A 335 2.19 8.46 16.84
CA GLU A 335 1.36 9.49 17.47
C GLU A 335 0.59 8.88 18.67
N PRO A 336 0.46 9.54 19.83
CA PRO A 336 -0.47 9.08 20.85
C PRO A 336 -1.90 9.24 20.32
N SER A 337 -2.58 8.13 20.03
CA SER A 337 -4.03 8.14 19.85
C SER A 337 -4.67 8.39 21.22
N GLY A 338 -5.26 9.57 21.41
CA GLY A 338 -5.78 9.98 22.71
C GLY A 338 -6.84 9.03 23.28
N ALA A 339 -6.54 8.44 24.45
CA ALA A 339 -7.35 8.51 25.68
C ALA A 339 -6.63 7.80 26.85
N LEU A 340 -6.21 8.62 27.85
CA LEU A 340 -5.90 8.39 29.28
C LEU A 340 -5.59 6.98 29.84
N HIS A 341 -4.42 6.84 30.51
CA HIS A 341 -4.31 6.95 31.98
C HIS A 341 -2.85 7.09 32.46
N ASP A 342 -2.70 7.87 33.53
CA ASP A 342 -1.52 8.21 34.35
C ASP A 342 -0.53 7.05 34.63
N PRO A 343 0.79 7.30 34.63
CA PRO A 343 1.65 6.61 35.59
C PRO A 343 2.56 7.57 36.37
N LYS A 344 2.38 7.56 37.69
CA LYS A 344 3.37 7.99 38.66
C LYS A 344 4.52 6.98 38.79
N HIS A 345 5.73 7.53 38.97
CA HIS A 345 6.96 6.95 39.54
C HIS A 345 7.76 5.92 38.72
N PHE A 346 9.00 6.26 38.34
CA PHE A 346 10.24 5.89 39.07
C PHE A 346 11.46 6.61 38.46
N TYR A 347 12.34 7.16 39.30
CA TYR A 347 13.69 7.62 38.93
C TYR A 347 14.70 6.51 39.26
N SER A 348 15.62 6.21 38.36
CA SER A 348 16.94 5.67 38.71
C SER A 348 17.95 6.09 37.66
N GLU A 349 18.93 6.88 38.10
CA GLU A 349 20.12 7.24 37.32
C GLU A 349 20.95 5.99 37.02
N LEU A 350 21.26 5.78 35.75
CA LEU A 350 22.35 4.90 35.32
C LEU A 350 23.29 5.71 34.45
N HIS A 351 24.47 6.02 34.99
CA HIS A 351 25.59 6.54 34.22
C HIS A 351 26.19 5.40 33.40
N ILE A 352 26.00 5.45 32.08
CA ILE A 352 26.76 4.67 31.08
C ILE A 352 27.24 5.69 30.03
N PRO A 353 28.54 5.71 29.65
CA PRO A 353 29.01 6.66 28.64
C PRO A 353 28.49 6.20 27.27
N PHE A 354 27.55 6.95 26.72
CA PHE A 354 27.23 6.92 25.29
C PHE A 354 27.70 8.25 24.71
N TYR A 355 28.55 8.19 23.68
CA TYR A 355 28.77 9.33 22.80
C TYR A 355 27.65 9.32 21.75
N PHE A 356 26.70 10.24 21.92
CA PHE A 356 25.86 10.79 20.85
C PHE A 356 25.68 12.27 21.22
N GLU A 357 26.18 13.21 20.42
CA GLU A 357 25.81 14.62 20.56
C GLU A 357 24.95 15.05 19.37
N PHE A 358 23.66 15.32 19.64
CA PHE A 358 22.88 16.37 18.98
C PHE A 358 21.95 17.02 20.03
N PHE A 359 22.13 18.33 20.26
CA PHE A 359 21.26 19.18 21.10
C PHE A 359 20.26 19.95 20.18
N TRP A 360 19.01 20.30 20.54
CA TRP A 360 18.59 21.48 21.35
C TRP A 360 17.04 21.59 21.59
N PHE A 361 16.68 22.58 22.43
CA PHE A 361 15.44 22.93 23.18
C PHE A 361 14.22 23.59 22.44
N PHE A 362 13.10 23.73 23.22
CA PHE A 362 11.70 24.18 22.99
C PHE A 362 11.39 25.62 22.48
N SER A 363 10.21 25.82 21.82
CA SER A 363 9.18 26.88 22.09
C SER A 363 7.87 26.74 21.24
N PRO A 364 6.67 27.22 21.66
CA PRO A 364 5.35 26.79 21.15
C PRO A 364 4.60 27.84 20.29
N HIS A 365 4.04 27.42 19.14
CA HIS A 365 2.64 27.69 18.73
C HIS A 365 2.32 27.20 17.31
N ALA A 366 1.19 26.48 17.22
CA ALA A 366 0.20 26.38 16.14
C ALA A 366 0.63 26.27 14.66
N GLY A 367 0.28 25.13 14.04
CA GLY A 367 0.12 25.01 12.58
C GLY A 367 0.65 23.68 12.03
N SER A 368 -0.14 22.61 12.12
CA SER A 368 0.31 21.23 11.89
C SER A 368 0.61 20.91 10.42
N HIS A 369 1.87 20.58 10.13
CA HIS A 369 2.27 19.67 9.06
C HIS A 369 3.19 18.60 9.66
N ARG A 370 2.97 17.32 9.29
CA ARG A 370 3.42 16.15 10.04
C ARG A 370 4.46 15.37 9.24
N LEU A 371 5.62 15.08 9.85
CA LEU A 371 6.67 14.20 9.31
C LEU A 371 7.09 13.20 10.40
N CYS A 372 7.36 11.95 10.01
CA CYS A 372 7.79 10.86 10.90
C CYS A 372 9.12 10.31 10.36
N LEU A 373 10.15 10.23 11.21
CA LEU A 373 11.51 9.86 10.84
C LEU A 373 12.01 8.67 11.68
N VAL A 374 11.86 7.45 11.19
CA VAL A 374 12.36 6.24 11.89
C VAL A 374 13.84 6.02 11.56
N LEU A 375 14.71 6.02 12.57
CA LEU A 375 16.15 5.72 12.44
C LEU A 375 16.55 4.65 13.45
N GLN A 376 16.89 3.45 12.97
CA GLN A 376 17.18 2.27 13.78
C GLN A 376 18.69 1.98 13.73
N CYS A 377 19.35 1.88 14.89
CA CYS A 377 20.74 1.41 15.02
C CYS A 377 20.84 0.46 16.22
N TYR A 378 21.48 -0.70 16.02
CA TYR A 378 21.70 -1.71 17.05
C TYR A 378 23.15 -1.66 17.56
N ARG A 379 23.33 -2.01 18.85
CA ARG A 379 24.64 -2.30 19.46
C ARG A 379 24.66 -3.79 19.82
N ALA A 380 25.70 -4.52 19.40
CA ALA A 380 25.94 -5.88 19.84
C ALA A 380 26.48 -5.87 21.28
N ALA A 381 25.90 -6.69 22.17
CA ALA A 381 26.51 -7.02 23.45
C ALA A 381 27.47 -8.19 23.21
N ALA A 382 28.77 -7.96 23.38
CA ALA A 382 29.76 -9.02 23.50
C ALA A 382 29.57 -9.74 24.85
N TRP A 383 29.60 -11.07 24.82
CA TRP A 383 29.87 -11.90 25.99
C TRP A 383 31.37 -12.15 26.09
#